data_AF-A0A553ASQ8-F1
#
_entry.id   AF-A0A553ASQ8-F1
#
_cell.length_a   1.000
_cell.length_b   1.000
_cell.length_c   1.000
_cell.angle_alpha   90.00
_cell.angle_beta   90.00
_cell.angle_gamma   90.00
#
_symmetry.space_group_name_H-M   'P 1'
#
loop_
_entity.id
_entity.type
_entity.pdbx_description
1 polymer ?
#
loop_
_entity_poly.entity_id
_entity_poly.type
_entity_poly.pdbx_seq_one_letter_code
_entity_poly.pdbx_strand_id
1 'polypeptide(L)' 'MTMLNHLTAFAGTAIQAMRPLPPVFTVDLIDRVTGRHHCIAGIPVTVMTRDPDIATRDLLRNRDRSRWTTRTTPLHGELQ' A
#
# COMPACT_ATOMS: atom_id res chain seq x y z
N MET A 1 -32.20 -6.98 33.17
CA MET A 1 -30.97 -6.16 33.19
C MET A 1 -30.08 -6.59 32.03
N THR A 2 -30.27 -6.03 30.83
CA THR A 2 -29.58 -6.49 29.61
C THR A 2 -29.26 -5.38 28.61
N MET A 3 -29.75 -4.14 28.79
CA MET A 3 -29.52 -3.08 27.81
C MET A 3 -28.15 -2.39 27.90
N LEU A 4 -27.52 -2.35 29.09
CA LEU A 4 -26.21 -1.68 29.27
C LEU A 4 -25.05 -2.43 28.59
N ASN A 5 -25.15 -3.75 28.44
CA ASN A 5 -24.09 -4.57 27.84
C ASN A 5 -24.00 -4.39 26.32
N HIS A 6 -25.12 -4.15 25.65
CA HIS A 6 -25.17 -3.97 24.20
C HIS A 6 -24.60 -2.62 23.75
N LEU A 7 -24.83 -1.55 24.52
CA LEU A 7 -24.25 -0.23 24.24
C LEU A 7 -22.72 -0.24 24.36
N THR A 8 -22.20 -0.94 25.36
CA THR A 8 -20.75 -1.08 25.57
C THR A 8 -20.11 -1.92 24.46
N ALA A 9 -20.77 -3.02 24.05
CA ALA A 9 -20.33 -3.84 22.93
C ALA A 9 -20.39 -3.09 21.58
N PHE A 10 -21.43 -2.27 21.37
CA PHE A 10 -21.54 -1.41 20.20
C PHE A 10 -20.44 -0.36 20.17
N ALA A 11 -20.17 0.32 21.29
CA ALA A 11 -19.09 1.29 21.40
C ALA A 11 -17.73 0.66 21.10
N GLY A 12 -17.45 -0.55 21.62
CA GLY A 12 -16.22 -1.29 21.30
C GLY A 12 -16.08 -1.60 19.80
N THR A 13 -17.16 -2.05 19.16
CA THR A 13 -17.19 -2.34 17.72
C THR A 13 -17.02 -1.09 16.87
N ALA A 14 -17.67 0.02 17.25
CA ALA A 14 -17.56 1.31 16.57
C ALA A 14 -16.14 1.89 16.69
N ILE A 15 -15.51 1.82 17.87
CA ILE A 15 -14.12 2.25 18.08
C ILE A 15 -13.14 1.40 17.25
N GLN A 16 -13.40 0.09 17.11
CA GLN A 16 -12.57 -0.79 16.30
C GLN A 16 -12.75 -0.56 14.79
N ALA A 17 -13.98 -0.24 14.35
CA ALA A 17 -14.27 0.13 12.96
C ALA A 17 -13.70 1.52 12.59
N MET A 18 -13.57 2.42 13.56
CA MET A 18 -12.91 3.73 13.41
C MET A 18 -11.38 3.64 13.41
N ARG A 19 -10.77 2.46 13.60
CA ARG A 19 -9.32 2.34 13.41
C ARG A 19 -9.01 2.60 11.93
N PRO A 20 -8.16 3.59 11.60
CA PRO A 20 -7.79 3.83 10.22
C PRO A 20 -7.24 2.53 9.64
N LEU A 21 -7.77 2.12 8.48
CA LEU A 21 -7.21 0.98 7.76
C LEU A 21 -5.71 1.23 7.57
N PRO A 22 -4.87 0.19 7.66
CA PRO A 22 -3.44 0.35 7.40
C PRO A 22 -3.25 1.03 6.04
N PRO A 23 -2.36 2.04 5.95
CA PRO A 23 -2.14 2.76 4.71
C PRO A 23 -1.76 1.77 3.61
N VAL A 24 -2.35 1.96 2.44
CA VAL A 24 -1.97 1.23 1.23
C VAL A 24 -0.88 2.05 0.56
N PHE A 25 0.09 1.39 -0.04
CA PHE A 25 1.18 1.99 -0.80
C PHE A 25 1.13 1.46 -2.23
N THR A 26 1.37 2.32 -3.20
CA THR A 26 1.78 1.90 -4.53
C THR A 26 3.30 1.84 -4.59
N VAL A 27 3.82 0.77 -5.19
CA VAL A 27 5.23 0.59 -5.49
C VAL A 27 5.37 0.46 -7.01
N ASP A 28 5.93 1.49 -7.62
CA ASP A 28 6.20 1.53 -9.05
C ASP A 28 7.65 1.15 -9.33
N LEU A 29 7.89 0.41 -10.41
CA LEU A 29 9.24 0.16 -10.88
C LEU A 29 9.68 1.29 -11.84
N ILE A 30 10.83 1.89 -11.60
CA ILE A 30 11.40 2.98 -12.39
C ILE A 30 12.77 2.57 -12.93
N ASP A 31 13.02 2.85 -14.20
CA ASP A 31 14.36 2.76 -14.80
C ASP A 31 15.16 4.01 -14.38
N ARG A 32 16.27 3.83 -13.66
CA ARG A 32 17.17 4.90 -13.20
C ARG A 32 17.85 5.66 -14.33
N VAL A 33 18.10 5.01 -15.46
CA VAL A 33 18.81 5.59 -16.60
C VAL A 33 17.90 6.54 -17.37
N THR A 34 16.63 6.17 -17.51
CA THR A 34 15.65 6.95 -18.30
C THR A 34 14.69 7.77 -17.45
N GLY A 35 14.58 7.48 -16.15
CA GLY A 35 13.59 8.06 -15.24
C GLY A 35 12.15 7.63 -15.51
N ARG A 36 11.92 6.69 -16.44
CA ARG A 36 10.58 6.26 -16.85
C ARG A 36 10.07 5.11 -15.99
N HIS A 37 8.75 5.06 -15.84
CA HIS A 37 8.08 3.89 -15.28
C HIS A 37 8.33 2.68 -16.19
N HIS A 38 8.61 1.54 -15.57
CA HIS A 38 8.71 0.29 -16.29
C HIS A 38 7.33 -0.16 -16.74
N CYS A 39 7.14 -0.26 -18.05
CA CYS A 39 5.89 -0.74 -18.63
C CYS A 39 6.08 -2.15 -19.21
N ILE A 40 5.14 -3.05 -18.93
CA ILE A 40 4.98 -4.33 -19.62
C ILE A 40 3.83 -4.18 -20.60
N ALA A 41 4.09 -4.43 -21.89
CA ALA A 41 3.11 -4.22 -22.97
C ALA A 41 2.46 -2.81 -22.97
N GLY A 42 3.24 -1.78 -22.58
CA GLY A 42 2.75 -0.39 -22.50
C GLY A 42 2.01 -0.02 -21.20
N ILE A 43 1.78 -0.98 -20.30
CA ILE A 43 1.11 -0.74 -19.01
C ILE A 43 2.17 -0.63 -17.90
N PRO A 44 2.20 0.45 -17.10
CA PRO A 44 3.14 0.60 -16.01
C PRO A 44 2.93 -0.48 -14.94
N VAL A 45 4.04 -1.07 -14.49
CA VAL A 45 4.01 -2.07 -13.42
C VAL A 45 3.95 -1.36 -12.07
N THR A 46 2.75 -1.37 -11.48
CA THR A 46 2.47 -0.82 -10.15
C THR A 46 1.96 -1.94 -9.25
N VAL A 47 2.56 -2.09 -8.07
CA VAL A 47 2.11 -3.04 -7.04
C VAL A 47 1.47 -2.26 -5.91
N MET A 48 0.20 -2.56 -5.59
CA MET A 48 -0.46 -2.05 -4.39
C MET A 48 -0.21 -3.03 -3.23
N THR A 49 0.32 -2.52 -2.12
CA THR A 49 0.70 -3.32 -0.95
C THR A 49 0.49 -2.53 0.34
N ARG A 50 0.32 -3.22 1.47
CA ARG A 50 0.41 -2.61 2.81
C ARG A 50 1.83 -2.68 3.40
N ASP A 51 2.69 -3.49 2.79
CA ASP A 51 4.10 -3.63 3.13
C ASP A 51 4.94 -3.25 1.90
N PRO A 52 5.35 -1.96 1.80
CA PRO A 52 6.13 -1.49 0.67
C PRO A 52 7.54 -2.08 0.63
N ASP A 53 8.14 -2.44 1.76
CA ASP A 53 9.50 -2.98 1.82
C ASP A 53 9.58 -4.38 1.20
N ILE A 54 8.62 -5.25 1.53
CA ILE A 54 8.53 -6.58 0.91
C ILE A 54 8.28 -6.44 -0.60
N ALA A 55 7.34 -5.59 -1.01
CA ALA A 55 7.03 -5.41 -2.43
C ALA A 55 8.22 -4.82 -3.21
N THR A 56 8.95 -3.87 -2.64
CA THR A 56 10.18 -3.33 -3.24
C THR A 56 11.24 -4.42 -3.39
N ARG A 57 11.46 -5.24 -2.36
CA ARG A 57 12.43 -6.34 -2.42
C ARG A 57 12.05 -7.35 -3.51
N ASP A 58 10.77 -7.71 -3.60
CA ASP A 58 10.28 -8.67 -4.58
C ASP A 58 10.31 -8.11 -6.00
N LEU A 59 9.97 -6.83 -6.19
CA LEU A 59 10.12 -6.15 -7.48
C LEU A 59 11.58 -6.04 -7.92
N LEU A 60 12.52 -5.80 -7.00
CA LEU A 60 13.95 -5.73 -7.33
C LEU A 60 14.62 -7.10 -7.35
N ARG A 61 13.93 -8.18 -6.97
CA ARG A 61 14.48 -9.52 -6.96
C ARG A 61 14.81 -9.94 -8.39
N ASN A 62 16.06 -10.39 -8.59
CA ASN A 62 16.61 -10.75 -9.91
C ASN A 62 16.67 -9.57 -10.92
N ARG A 63 16.59 -8.33 -10.45
CA ARG A 63 16.80 -7.13 -11.28
C ARG A 63 18.11 -6.43 -10.90
N ASP A 64 18.74 -5.81 -11.89
CA ASP A 64 19.93 -5.00 -11.69
C ASP A 64 19.59 -3.69 -10.96
N ARG A 65 20.13 -3.50 -9.75
CA ARG A 65 19.90 -2.31 -8.91
C ARG A 65 20.60 -1.05 -9.42
N SER A 66 21.59 -1.18 -10.32
CA SER A 66 22.20 -0.02 -10.97
C SER A 66 21.23 0.64 -11.95
N ARG A 67 20.38 -0.16 -12.58
CA ARG A 67 19.39 0.27 -13.59
C ARG A 67 17.98 0.41 -13.05
N TRP A 68 17.56 -0.39 -12.08
CA TRP A 68 16.18 -0.42 -11.59
C TRP A 68 16.09 0.13 -10.17
N THR A 69 15.06 0.94 -9.94
CA THR A 69 14.69 1.45 -8.62
C THR A 69 13.19 1.38 -8.44
N THR A 70 12.70 1.55 -7.22
CA THR A 70 11.27 1.57 -6.93
C THR A 70 10.88 2.91 -6.36
N ARG A 71 9.71 3.42 -6.74
CA ARG A 71 9.09 4.58 -6.11
C ARG A 71 7.89 4.11 -5.30
N THR A 72 7.94 4.38 -4.00
CA THR A 72 6.83 4.11 -3.08
C THR A 72 6.03 5.38 -2.89
N THR A 73 4.72 5.31 -3.14
CA THR A 73 3.79 6.41 -2.90
C THR A 73 2.67 5.91 -1.98
N PRO A 74 2.38 6.57 -0.85
CA PRO A 74 1.23 6.21 -0.05
C PRO A 74 -0.06 6.53 -0.81
N LEU A 75 -0.91 5.52 -1.00
CA LEU A 75 -2.32 5.73 -1.32
C LEU A 75 -2.97 6.28 -0.05
N HIS A 76 -2.98 7.59 0.08
CA HIS A 76 -3.91 8.23 1.00
C HIS A 76 -5.31 7.86 0.52
N GLY A 77 -6.01 7.05 1.31
CA GLY A 77 -7.45 7.03 1.22
C GLY A 77 -7.91 8.42 1.62
N GLU A 78 -8.30 9.24 0.66
CA GLU A 78 -9.12 10.40 0.97
C GLU A 78 -10.39 9.86 1.62
N LEU A 79 -10.42 9.87 2.95
CA LEU A 79 -11.67 9.85 3.69
C LEU A 79 -12.31 11.21 3.42
N GLN A 80 -13.11 11.28 2.35
CA GLN A 80 -14.18 12.27 2.23
C GLN A 80 -15.39 11.80 3.04
#